data_AF-A0A1X2G5K2-F1
#
_entry.id   AF-A0A1X2G5K2-F1
#
_cell.length_a   1.000
_cell.length_b   1.000
_cell.length_c   1.000
_cell.angle_alpha   90.00
_cell.angle_beta   90.00
_cell.angle_gamma   90.00
#
_symmetry.space_group_name_H-M   'P 1'
#
loop_
_entity.id
_entity.type
_entity.pdbx_description
1 polymer ?
#
loop_
_entity_poly.entity_id
_entity_poly.type
_entity_poly.pdbx_seq_one_letter_code
_entity_poly.pdbx_strand_id
1 'polypeptide(L)'
;MVNNLIRLGLESPVVCGLWVDGYHCECLKMDLRANGLYRLVELDNFDLPKSIDDLTKVQAITQKLLKVKMLIDKTTEDVER
;
A
#
# COMPACT_ATOMS: atom_id res chain seq x y z
N MET A 1 -0.49 -19.80 -0.33
CA MET A 1 0.65 -19.18 -1.03
C MET A 1 1.48 -18.47 0.04
N VAL A 2 2.70 -18.92 0.32
CA VAL A 2 3.54 -18.32 1.38
C VAL A 2 4.21 -17.07 0.82
N ASN A 3 4.11 -15.95 1.52
CA ASN A 3 4.73 -14.68 1.12
C ASN A 3 6.24 -14.88 0.91
N ASN A 4 6.78 -14.48 -0.26
CA ASN A 4 8.20 -14.65 -0.59
C ASN A 4 9.13 -13.93 0.41
N LEU A 5 8.65 -12.87 1.07
CA LEU A 5 9.37 -12.20 2.16
C LEU A 5 9.66 -13.14 3.33
N ILE A 6 8.76 -14.07 3.65
CA ILE A 6 8.98 -15.11 4.68
C ILE A 6 10.12 -16.04 4.25
N ARG A 7 10.21 -16.36 2.96
CA ARG A 7 11.28 -17.22 2.41
C ARG A 7 12.63 -16.51 2.41
N LEU A 8 12.64 -15.19 2.44
CA LEU A 8 13.83 -14.35 2.56
C LEU A 8 14.26 -14.13 4.02
N GLY A 9 13.55 -14.72 5.00
CA GLY A 9 13.91 -14.63 6.42
C GLY A 9 13.31 -13.46 7.18
N LEU A 10 12.37 -12.71 6.60
CA LEU A 10 11.66 -11.64 7.33
C LEU A 10 10.72 -12.24 8.37
N GLU A 11 11.01 -11.98 9.64
CA GLU A 11 10.20 -12.44 10.78
C GLU A 11 8.79 -11.83 10.80
N SER A 12 8.58 -10.67 10.19
CA SER A 12 7.29 -9.97 10.13
C SER A 12 7.08 -9.29 8.78
N PRO A 13 6.76 -10.05 7.72
CA PRO A 13 6.62 -9.51 6.37
C PRO A 13 5.44 -8.54 6.31
N VAL A 14 5.72 -7.32 5.92
CA VAL A 14 4.72 -6.31 5.60
C VAL A 14 4.76 -6.09 4.09
N VAL A 15 3.59 -6.09 3.45
CA VAL A 15 3.45 -5.74 2.04
C VAL A 15 2.47 -4.58 1.94
N CYS A 16 2.84 -3.52 1.24
CA CYS A 16 1.96 -2.39 0.95
C CYS A 16 1.68 -2.34 -0.55
N GLY A 17 0.49 -1.92 -0.94
CA GLY A 17 0.11 -1.81 -2.34
C GLY A 17 -1.12 -0.94 -2.55
N LEU A 18 -1.39 -0.65 -3.82
CA LEU A 18 -2.61 0.03 -4.26
C LEU A 18 -3.49 -0.98 -4.99
N TRP A 19 -4.73 -1.13 -4.52
CA TRP A 19 -5.79 -1.77 -5.27
C TRP A 19 -6.51 -0.71 -6.11
N VAL A 20 -6.57 -0.92 -7.42
CA VAL A 20 -7.18 0.03 -8.36
C VAL A 20 -8.38 -0.62 -9.01
N ASP A 21 -9.57 -0.10 -8.73
CA ASP A 21 -10.84 -0.51 -9.34
C ASP A 21 -11.44 0.67 -10.12
N GLY A 22 -11.25 0.64 -11.45
CA GLY A 22 -11.56 1.77 -12.32
C GLY A 22 -10.77 3.01 -11.97
N TYR A 23 -11.44 4.00 -11.37
CA TYR A 23 -10.82 5.23 -10.87
C TYR A 23 -10.67 5.23 -9.35
N HIS A 24 -11.22 4.25 -8.64
CA HIS A 24 -11.10 4.16 -7.20
C HIS A 24 -9.80 3.45 -6.84
N CYS A 25 -9.02 4.04 -5.94
CA CYS A 25 -7.77 3.49 -5.45
C CYS A 25 -7.85 3.30 -3.95
N GLU A 26 -7.55 2.09 -3.48
CA GLU A 26 -7.41 1.76 -2.06
C GLU A 26 -5.96 1.42 -1.76
N CYS A 27 -5.37 2.11 -0.79
CA CYS A 27 -4.06 1.74 -0.27
C CYS A 27 -4.24 0.67 0.80
N LEU A 28 -3.64 -0.49 0.56
CA LEU A 28 -3.76 -1.65 1.41
C LEU A 28 -2.38 -2.03 1.97
N LYS A 29 -2.39 -2.43 3.24
CA LYS A 29 -1.26 -3.05 3.93
C LYS A 29 -1.64 -4.46 4.32
N MET A 30 -0.85 -5.43 3.92
CA MET A 30 -0.95 -6.81 4.37
C MET A 30 0.16 -7.09 5.39
N ASP A 31 -0.21 -7.54 6.58
CA ASP A 31 0.72 -8.03 7.59
C ASP A 31 0.41 -9.46 8.03
N LEU A 32 1.42 -10.18 8.50
CA LEU A 32 1.28 -11.52 9.09
C LEU A 32 1.19 -11.38 10.61
N ARG A 33 0.01 -11.66 11.18
CA ARG A 33 -0.20 -11.57 12.65
C ARG A 33 0.10 -12.88 13.38
N ALA A 34 -0.14 -14.00 12.71
CA ALA A 34 0.15 -15.33 13.18
C ALA A 34 0.40 -16.24 11.97
N ASN A 35 0.97 -17.42 12.18
CA ASN A 35 1.22 -18.38 11.10
C ASN A 35 -0.05 -18.68 10.30
N GLY A 36 -0.01 -18.37 9.00
CA GLY A 36 -1.14 -18.56 8.08
C GLY A 36 -2.26 -17.52 8.18
N LEU A 37 -2.19 -16.57 9.11
CA LEU A 37 -3.17 -15.50 9.26
C LEU A 37 -2.61 -14.17 8.76
N TYR A 38 -2.96 -13.86 7.51
CA TYR A 38 -2.71 -12.56 6.91
C TYR A 38 -3.85 -11.62 7.22
N ARG A 39 -3.52 -10.40 7.63
CA ARG A 39 -4.47 -9.33 7.83
C ARG A 39 -4.24 -8.25 6.80
N LEU A 40 -5.30 -7.92 6.08
CA LEU A 40 -5.35 -6.79 5.17
C LEU A 40 -5.92 -5.59 5.92
N VAL A 41 -5.23 -4.46 5.85
CA VAL A 41 -5.58 -3.20 6.51
C VAL A 41 -5.66 -2.12 5.45
N GLU A 42 -6.81 -1.49 5.32
CA GLU A 42 -6.96 -0.28 4.51
C GLU A 42 -6.30 0.90 5.23
N LEU A 43 -5.42 1.59 4.51
CA LEU A 43 -4.65 2.73 5.04
C LEU A 43 -5.19 4.07 4.56
N ASP A 44 -5.68 4.11 3.33
CA ASP A 44 -6.23 5.30 2.66
C ASP A 44 -7.01 4.87 1.43
N ASN A 45 -7.87 5.74 0.92
CA ASN A 45 -8.53 5.56 -0.37
C ASN A 45 -8.66 6.90 -1.10
N PHE A 46 -8.68 6.89 -2.43
CA PHE A 46 -8.86 8.09 -3.24
C PHE A 46 -9.34 7.76 -4.64
N ASP A 47 -9.99 8.74 -5.27
CA ASP A 47 -10.38 8.63 -6.67
C ASP A 47 -9.39 9.34 -7.57
N LEU A 48 -9.00 8.69 -8.66
CA LEU A 48 -8.26 9.28 -9.78
C LEU A 48 -9.15 10.27 -10.54
N PRO A 49 -8.56 11.30 -11.19
CA PRO A 49 -9.32 12.28 -11.94
C PRO A 49 -10.05 11.62 -13.13
N LYS A 50 -11.33 11.92 -13.31
CA LYS A 50 -12.17 11.38 -14.39
C LYS A 50 -12.36 12.39 -15.52
N SER A 51 -12.34 13.69 -15.21
CA SER A 51 -12.44 14.79 -16.18
C SER A 51 -11.48 15.93 -15.84
N ILE A 52 -11.43 16.95 -16.71
CA ILE A 52 -10.66 18.18 -16.48
C ILE A 52 -11.11 18.92 -15.21
N ASP A 53 -12.38 18.80 -14.84
CA ASP A 53 -12.91 19.45 -13.62
C ASP A 53 -12.28 18.86 -12.34
N ASP A 54 -11.77 17.63 -12.43
CA ASP A 54 -11.08 16.94 -11.35
C ASP A 54 -9.61 17.35 -11.21
N LEU A 55 -9.09 18.27 -12.03
CA LEU A 55 -7.69 18.74 -11.89
C LEU A 55 -7.40 19.28 -10.49
N THR A 56 -8.41 19.88 -9.86
CA THR A 56 -8.32 20.39 -8.48
C THR A 56 -8.01 19.29 -7.46
N LYS A 57 -8.37 18.04 -7.76
CA LYS A 57 -8.11 16.86 -6.91
C LYS A 57 -6.68 16.35 -7.05
N VAL A 58 -5.93 16.73 -8.10
CA VAL A 58 -4.58 16.23 -8.38
C VAL A 58 -3.62 16.51 -7.22
N GLN A 59 -3.71 17.67 -6.58
CA GLN A 59 -2.88 18.00 -5.43
C GLN A 59 -3.15 17.05 -4.26
N ALA A 60 -4.42 16.81 -3.94
CA ALA A 60 -4.81 15.90 -2.87
C ALA A 60 -4.39 14.45 -3.16
N ILE A 61 -4.57 13.99 -4.41
CA ILE A 61 -4.16 12.66 -4.86
C ILE A 61 -2.64 12.50 -4.75
N THR A 62 -1.87 13.52 -5.15
CA THR A 62 -0.40 13.50 -5.07
C THR A 62 0.08 13.39 -3.62
N GLN A 63 -0.57 14.10 -2.69
CA GLN A 63 -0.26 13.99 -1.26
C GLN A 63 -0.55 12.58 -0.72
N LYS A 64 -1.66 11.98 -1.13
CA LYS A 64 -1.98 10.59 -0.76
C LYS A 64 -0.95 9.61 -1.34
N LEU A 65 -0.57 9.75 -2.61
CA LEU A 65 0.46 8.92 -3.24
C LEU A 65 1.83 9.07 -2.56
N LEU A 66 2.21 10.29 -2.14
CA LEU A 66 3.43 10.53 -1.36
C LEU A 66 3.41 9.79 -0.02
N LYS A 67 2.27 9.82 0.69
CA LYS A 67 2.08 9.07 1.94
C LYS A 67 2.21 7.56 1.72
N VAL A 68 1.65 7.03 0.62
CA VAL A 68 1.81 5.61 0.25
C VAL A 68 3.28 5.28 -0.02
N LYS A 69 3.98 6.11 -0.80
CA LYS A 69 5.41 5.95 -1.06
C LYS A 69 6.22 5.89 0.24
N MET A 70 5.99 6.82 1.17
CA MET A 70 6.70 6.81 2.46
C MET A 70 6.48 5.51 3.26
N LEU A 71 5.28 4.93 3.20
CA LEU A 71 4.98 3.66 3.85
C LEU A 71 5.69 2.47 3.18
N ILE A 72 5.81 2.49 1.85
CA ILE A 72 6.55 1.48 1.08
C ILE A 72 8.06 1.60 1.37
N ASP A 73 8.61 2.82 1.33
CA ASP A 73 10.03 3.08 1.57
C ASP A 73 10.43 2.59 2.98
N LYS A 74 9.65 2.94 4.00
CA LYS A 74 9.86 2.43 5.37
C LYS A 74 9.82 0.91 5.46
N THR A 75 8.89 0.28 4.74
CA THR A 75 8.78 -1.19 4.72
C THR A 75 9.99 -1.82 4.03
N THR A 76 10.56 -1.15 3.01
CA THR A 76 11.71 -1.65 2.27
C THR A 76 13.00 -1.51 3.07
N GLU A 77 13.17 -0.41 3.82
CA GLU A 77 14.30 -0.21 4.74
C GLU A 77 14.36 -1.30 5.83
N ASP A 78 13.21 -1.77 6.33
CA ASP A 78 13.13 -2.87 7.29
C ASP A 78 13.56 -4.23 6.67
N VAL A 79 13.59 -4.35 5.34
CA VAL A 79 14.04 -5.56 4.61
C VAL A 79 15.55 -5.55 4.35
N GLU A 80 16.17 -4.36 4.21
CA GLU A 80 17.60 -4.22 3.92
C GLU A 80 18.49 -4.28 5.18
N ARG A 81 17.91 -4.36 6.38
CA ARG A 81 18.62 -4.52 7.67
C ARG A 81 18.72 -5.98 8.10
#